data_AF-X1HFM3-F1
#
_entry.id   AF-X1HFM3-F1
#
_cell.length_a   1.000
_cell.length_b   1.000
_cell.length_c   1.000
_cell.angle_alpha   90.00
_cell.angle_beta   90.00
_cell.angle_gamma   90.00
#
_symmetry.space_group_name_H-M   'P 1'
#
loop_
_entity.id
_entity.type
_entity.pdbx_description
1 polymer ?
#
loop_
_entity_poly.entity_id
_entity_poly.type
_entity_poly.pdbx_seq_one_letter_code
_entity_poly.pdbx_strand_id
1 'polypeptide(L)'
;PNVVNASDINELPGNGLYVEGSVISQLLMGTVGLQKVRANRVMLVIDKHQDSRISDFAINAASAARAALGLDCPLVVKMEPPIKMRADYSISGSAVGRVEGLERLCDVLIRHRDEYDAVALATMVDVPKETQMEYFRSHGEIINPWGGVEAMLTHTVTMLFGVPAAHSPMLESMEMLNLRVGVVDPRMSAEAVSAAFLHSVLKGLHRSPQIVSDKMVFTHPGVLTAADVSCVVIPDGCVGLPTLAALEQGIPVIAVRENRNRMRNNLEELPFRPGKLFIAENYLEAVGI
;
A
#
# COMPACT_ATOMS: atom_id res chain seq x y z
N PRO A 1 -6.24 1.76 1.88
CA PRO A 1 -5.10 0.95 2.38
C PRO A 1 -3.80 1.54 1.83
N ASN A 2 -2.65 1.16 2.39
CA ASN A 2 -1.36 1.28 1.72
C ASN A 2 -1.40 0.49 0.39
N VAL A 3 -0.31 0.48 -0.37
CA VAL A 3 -0.12 -0.45 -1.48
C VAL A 3 -0.09 -1.91 -1.01
N VAL A 4 -0.29 -2.86 -1.93
CA VAL A 4 0.00 -4.27 -1.66
C VAL A 4 1.51 -4.40 -1.41
N ASN A 5 1.88 -4.77 -0.19
CA ASN A 5 3.26 -5.03 0.20
C ASN A 5 3.33 -6.45 0.80
N ALA A 6 4.37 -7.19 0.43
CA ALA A 6 4.69 -8.49 1.01
C ALA A 6 6.18 -8.51 1.33
N SER A 7 6.59 -7.51 2.13
CA SER A 7 7.98 -7.30 2.55
C SER A 7 8.94 -7.19 1.36
N ASP A 8 9.68 -8.25 1.04
CA ASP A 8 10.61 -8.25 -0.10
C ASP A 8 10.03 -8.87 -1.38
N ILE A 9 8.82 -9.44 -1.33
CA ILE A 9 8.20 -10.17 -2.44
C ILE A 9 7.15 -9.29 -3.13
N ASN A 10 7.22 -9.16 -4.45
CA ASN A 10 6.19 -8.51 -5.26
C ASN A 10 6.26 -9.02 -6.70
N GLU A 11 5.36 -9.93 -7.09
CA GLU A 11 5.28 -10.44 -8.46
C GLU A 11 4.12 -9.80 -9.24
N LEU A 12 4.14 -8.46 -9.31
CA LEU A 12 3.23 -7.69 -10.16
C LEU A 12 3.38 -8.13 -11.63
N PRO A 13 2.29 -8.54 -12.31
CA PRO A 13 2.35 -8.91 -13.72
C PRO A 13 2.65 -7.69 -14.59
N GLY A 14 3.13 -7.92 -15.82
CA GLY A 14 3.56 -6.83 -16.72
C GLY A 14 2.45 -5.82 -17.10
N ASN A 15 1.18 -6.20 -16.94
CA ASN A 15 0.01 -5.33 -17.14
C ASN A 15 -0.58 -4.77 -15.84
N GLY A 16 -0.03 -5.12 -14.67
CA GLY A 16 -0.47 -4.63 -13.37
C GLY A 16 -0.02 -3.19 -13.12
N LEU A 17 -0.84 -2.43 -12.41
CA LEU A 17 -0.52 -1.08 -11.92
C LEU A 17 -0.43 -1.09 -10.41
N TYR A 18 0.59 -0.42 -9.88
CA TYR A 18 0.87 -0.39 -8.44
C TYR A 18 0.45 0.95 -7.85
N VAL A 19 -0.64 1.00 -7.07
CA VAL A 19 -1.15 2.24 -6.48
C VAL A 19 -1.70 2.00 -5.07
N GLU A 20 -1.64 3.01 -4.22
CA GLU A 20 -2.25 2.94 -2.88
C GLU A 20 -3.78 3.14 -2.96
N GLY A 21 -4.49 2.69 -1.93
CA GLY A 21 -5.95 2.54 -1.99
C GLY A 21 -6.76 3.83 -2.19
N SER A 22 -6.24 4.99 -1.82
CA SER A 22 -6.90 6.26 -2.08
C SER A 22 -6.89 6.62 -3.56
N VAL A 23 -5.82 6.27 -4.28
CA VAL A 23 -5.73 6.46 -5.73
C VAL A 23 -6.73 5.57 -6.44
N ILE A 24 -6.95 4.33 -5.98
CA ILE A 24 -8.02 3.45 -6.49
C ILE A 24 -9.38 4.11 -6.30
N SER A 25 -9.61 4.70 -5.12
CA SER A 25 -10.87 5.39 -4.83
C SER A 25 -11.06 6.60 -5.76
N GLN A 26 -10.04 7.43 -5.94
CA GLN A 26 -10.06 8.59 -6.81
C GLN A 26 -10.24 8.21 -8.29
N LEU A 27 -9.58 7.13 -8.73
CA LEU A 27 -9.74 6.60 -10.08
C LEU A 27 -11.20 6.23 -10.33
N LEU A 28 -11.80 5.44 -9.44
CA LEU A 28 -13.19 4.99 -9.59
C LEU A 28 -14.19 6.14 -9.43
N MET A 29 -13.89 7.15 -8.62
CA MET A 29 -14.67 8.40 -8.56
C MET A 29 -14.51 9.27 -9.82
N GLY A 30 -13.62 8.91 -10.75
CA GLY A 30 -13.35 9.67 -11.98
C GLY A 30 -12.64 10.99 -11.74
N THR A 31 -11.92 11.14 -10.62
CA THR A 31 -11.20 12.37 -10.27
C THR A 31 -9.74 12.34 -10.71
N VAL A 32 -9.17 11.16 -10.93
CA VAL A 32 -7.80 10.98 -11.45
C VAL A 32 -7.75 9.92 -12.55
N GLY A 33 -6.79 10.05 -13.46
CA GLY A 33 -6.36 9.00 -14.37
C GLY A 33 -4.98 8.47 -13.99
N LEU A 34 -4.65 7.27 -14.47
CA LEU A 34 -3.38 6.59 -14.23
C LEU A 34 -2.60 6.47 -15.53
N GLN A 35 -1.50 7.21 -15.64
CA GLN A 35 -0.63 7.16 -16.80
C GLN A 35 0.51 6.16 -16.57
N LYS A 36 0.62 5.16 -17.44
CA LYS A 36 1.73 4.19 -17.37
C LYS A 36 3.07 4.88 -17.60
N VAL A 37 4.06 4.49 -16.80
CA VAL A 37 5.44 4.93 -16.93
C VAL A 37 6.36 3.76 -17.23
N ARG A 38 7.50 4.04 -17.86
CA ARG A 38 8.55 3.03 -18.06
C ARG A 38 9.33 2.76 -16.76
N ALA A 39 9.67 3.84 -16.06
CA ALA A 39 10.40 3.82 -14.80
C ALA A 39 10.15 5.15 -14.08
N ASN A 40 10.16 5.13 -12.74
CA ASN A 40 10.18 6.31 -11.87
C ASN A 40 11.55 6.50 -11.23
N ARG A 41 11.91 7.76 -10.97
CA ARG A 41 12.91 8.12 -9.95
C ARG A 41 12.27 7.99 -8.57
N VAL A 42 12.70 7.00 -7.81
CA VAL A 42 12.14 6.71 -6.48
C VAL A 42 13.03 7.32 -5.41
N MET A 43 12.53 8.32 -4.68
CA MET A 43 13.21 8.77 -3.46
C MET A 43 12.82 7.87 -2.29
N LEU A 44 13.81 7.37 -1.58
CA LEU A 44 13.61 6.63 -0.33
C LEU A 44 13.83 7.55 0.86
N VAL A 45 12.81 7.73 1.69
CA VAL A 45 12.93 8.41 2.98
C VAL A 45 12.93 7.35 4.08
N ILE A 46 13.96 7.36 4.93
CA ILE A 46 14.10 6.43 6.05
C ILE A 46 14.20 7.17 7.38
N ASP A 47 13.72 6.58 8.46
CA ASP A 47 14.01 7.11 9.79
C ASP A 47 15.45 6.85 10.22
N LYS A 48 16.05 7.81 10.96
CA LYS A 48 17.26 7.54 11.73
C LYS A 48 16.93 6.61 12.88
N HIS A 49 17.53 5.43 12.87
CA HIS A 49 17.43 4.47 13.97
C HIS A 49 18.62 4.65 14.94
N GLN A 50 18.40 4.39 16.25
CA GLN A 50 19.47 4.47 17.26
C GLN A 50 20.57 3.43 17.01
N ASP A 51 20.17 2.22 16.66
CA ASP A 51 21.05 1.19 16.10
C ASP A 51 21.20 1.39 14.59
N SER A 52 22.40 1.77 14.14
CA SER A 52 22.65 2.09 12.73
C SER A 52 22.40 0.91 11.79
N ARG A 53 22.55 -0.34 12.26
CA ARG A 53 22.37 -1.55 11.46
C ARG A 53 20.99 -1.63 10.81
N ILE A 54 19.97 -1.12 11.49
CA ILE A 54 18.60 -1.09 10.97
C ILE A 54 18.46 -0.10 9.81
N SER A 55 19.03 1.10 9.93
CA SER A 55 19.10 2.03 8.80
C SER A 55 19.97 1.47 7.66
N ASP A 56 21.04 0.73 7.97
CA ASP A 56 21.92 0.11 6.98
C ASP A 56 21.17 -0.92 6.13
N PHE A 57 20.23 -1.69 6.71
CA PHE A 57 19.38 -2.60 5.93
C PHE A 57 18.55 -1.87 4.86
N ALA A 58 17.95 -0.73 5.19
CA ALA A 58 17.17 0.05 4.22
C ALA A 58 18.05 0.66 3.11
N ILE A 59 19.24 1.17 3.47
CA ILE A 59 20.23 1.71 2.50
C ILE A 59 20.76 0.59 1.58
N ASN A 60 21.04 -0.58 2.15
CA ASN A 60 21.47 -1.75 1.38
C ASN A 60 20.35 -2.30 0.50
N ALA A 61 19.10 -2.29 0.95
CA ALA A 61 17.95 -2.66 0.13
C ALA A 61 17.78 -1.72 -1.07
N ALA A 62 17.93 -0.41 -0.88
CA ALA A 62 17.95 0.55 -2.01
C ALA A 62 19.10 0.25 -2.98
N SER A 63 20.30 -0.02 -2.46
CA SER A 63 21.48 -0.33 -3.28
C SER A 63 21.32 -1.65 -4.05
N ALA A 64 20.76 -2.68 -3.41
CA ALA A 64 20.41 -3.95 -4.04
C ALA A 64 19.35 -3.76 -5.13
N ALA A 65 18.31 -2.96 -4.87
CA ALA A 65 17.30 -2.63 -5.87
C ALA A 65 17.89 -1.91 -7.09
N ARG A 66 18.82 -0.96 -6.90
CA ARG A 66 19.53 -0.34 -8.04
C ARG A 66 20.30 -1.37 -8.85
N ALA A 67 21.07 -2.25 -8.18
CA ALA A 67 21.95 -3.20 -8.84
C ALA A 67 21.21 -4.38 -9.51
N ALA A 68 20.17 -4.92 -8.86
CA ALA A 68 19.50 -6.15 -9.28
C ALA A 68 18.16 -5.90 -9.99
N LEU A 69 17.44 -4.82 -9.66
CA LEU A 69 16.15 -4.49 -10.29
C LEU A 69 16.29 -3.43 -11.39
N GLY A 70 17.41 -2.72 -11.44
CA GLY A 70 17.57 -1.54 -12.31
C GLY A 70 16.77 -0.33 -11.85
N LEU A 71 16.44 -0.27 -10.56
CA LEU A 71 15.72 0.85 -9.96
C LEU A 71 16.54 2.13 -10.08
N ASP A 72 15.90 3.21 -10.57
CA ASP A 72 16.44 4.56 -10.40
C ASP A 72 16.02 5.10 -9.02
N CYS A 73 16.97 5.12 -8.09
CA CYS A 73 16.77 5.62 -6.73
C CYS A 73 17.87 6.64 -6.42
N PRO A 74 17.70 7.90 -6.85
CA PRO A 74 18.75 8.91 -6.81
C PRO A 74 19.02 9.40 -5.38
N LEU A 75 18.02 9.33 -4.50
CA LEU A 75 18.07 9.88 -3.16
C LEU A 75 17.64 8.86 -2.11
N VAL A 76 18.46 8.74 -1.06
CA VAL A 76 18.09 8.09 0.20
C VAL A 76 18.25 9.13 1.31
N VAL A 77 17.13 9.65 1.80
CA VAL A 77 17.10 10.70 2.81
C VAL A 77 16.85 10.08 4.18
N LYS A 78 17.71 10.36 5.14
CA LYS A 78 17.56 9.92 6.53
C LYS A 78 16.93 11.04 7.36
N MET A 79 15.74 10.80 7.91
CA MET A 79 15.00 11.71 8.78
C MET A 79 15.60 11.76 10.18
N GLU A 80 15.95 12.97 10.64
CA GLU A 80 16.36 13.24 12.02
C GLU A 80 15.78 14.60 12.47
N PRO A 81 14.89 14.64 13.49
CA PRO A 81 14.31 13.49 14.20
C PRO A 81 13.32 12.68 13.33
N PRO A 82 13.13 11.38 13.65
CA PRO A 82 12.25 10.49 12.88
C PRO A 82 10.78 10.94 12.90
N ILE A 83 9.98 10.40 11.99
CA ILE A 83 8.51 10.46 12.10
C ILE A 83 8.09 9.57 13.27
N LYS A 84 7.04 9.98 14.00
CA LYS A 84 6.45 9.12 15.03
C LYS A 84 5.17 8.53 14.49
N MET A 85 5.18 7.23 14.22
CA MET A 85 3.98 6.48 13.88
C MET A 85 3.63 5.56 15.03
N ARG A 86 2.35 5.51 15.39
CA ARG A 86 1.83 4.58 16.40
C ARG A 86 0.64 3.84 15.83
N ALA A 87 0.67 2.51 15.94
CA ALA A 87 -0.47 1.66 15.59
C ALA A 87 -1.52 1.68 16.69
N ASP A 88 -2.79 1.59 16.29
CA ASP A 88 -3.92 1.45 17.20
C ASP A 88 -5.07 0.69 16.53
N TYR A 89 -6.09 0.33 17.30
CA TYR A 89 -7.33 -0.25 16.78
C TYR A 89 -8.51 0.65 17.12
N SER A 90 -9.35 0.90 16.11
CA SER A 90 -10.63 1.59 16.31
C SER A 90 -11.61 0.75 17.13
N ILE A 91 -12.70 1.36 17.59
CA ILE A 91 -13.78 0.68 18.33
C ILE A 91 -14.43 -0.44 17.48
N SER A 92 -14.47 -0.29 16.14
CA SER A 92 -14.94 -1.34 15.23
C SER A 92 -13.92 -2.47 15.03
N GLY A 93 -12.72 -2.30 15.58
CA GLY A 93 -11.59 -3.22 15.50
C GLY A 93 -10.77 -3.09 14.23
N SER A 94 -10.99 -2.08 13.39
CA SER A 94 -10.11 -1.82 12.23
C SER A 94 -8.79 -1.22 12.69
N ALA A 95 -7.68 -1.61 12.05
CA ALA A 95 -6.37 -1.00 12.29
C ALA A 95 -6.37 0.47 11.86
N VAL A 96 -5.87 1.33 12.75
CA VAL A 96 -5.73 2.78 12.59
C VAL A 96 -4.41 3.21 13.21
N GLY A 97 -4.19 4.51 13.38
CA GLY A 97 -3.09 4.96 14.20
C GLY A 97 -2.94 6.47 14.22
N ARG A 98 -1.74 6.90 14.61
CA ARG A 98 -1.38 8.32 14.69
C ARG A 98 -0.03 8.53 14.02
N VAL A 99 0.07 9.61 13.26
CA VAL A 99 1.31 10.12 12.66
C VAL A 99 1.60 11.47 13.27
N GLU A 100 2.79 11.66 13.84
CA GLU A 100 3.28 12.94 14.35
C GLU A 100 4.61 13.29 13.69
N GLY A 101 4.87 14.58 13.49
CA GLY A 101 6.09 15.02 12.81
C GLY A 101 6.01 15.02 11.29
N LEU A 102 4.80 14.99 10.73
CA LEU A 102 4.56 14.99 9.29
C LEU A 102 5.13 16.23 8.59
N GLU A 103 5.15 17.37 9.27
CA GLU A 103 5.70 18.62 8.76
C GLU A 103 7.17 18.48 8.29
N ARG A 104 7.97 17.69 9.01
CA ARG A 104 9.37 17.43 8.63
C ARG A 104 9.47 16.57 7.36
N LEU A 105 8.58 15.59 7.22
CA LEU A 105 8.50 14.82 5.98
C LEU A 105 8.10 15.74 4.83
N CYS A 106 7.10 16.59 5.02
CA CYS A 106 6.69 17.57 4.01
C CYS A 106 7.86 18.48 3.60
N ASP A 107 8.65 18.99 4.55
CA ASP A 107 9.83 19.82 4.25
C ASP A 107 10.87 19.09 3.39
N VAL A 108 11.12 17.80 3.67
CA VAL A 108 12.00 16.94 2.86
C VAL A 108 11.42 16.77 1.45
N LEU A 109 10.14 16.45 1.33
CA LEU A 109 9.47 16.24 0.05
C LEU A 109 9.41 17.50 -0.80
N ILE A 110 9.21 18.68 -0.19
CA ILE A 110 9.24 19.99 -0.85
C ILE A 110 10.64 20.29 -1.35
N ARG A 111 11.66 20.11 -0.50
CA ARG A 111 13.06 20.41 -0.83
C ARG A 111 13.56 19.65 -2.04
N HIS A 112 13.16 18.39 -2.19
CA HIS A 112 13.62 17.48 -3.23
C HIS A 112 12.61 17.27 -4.35
N ARG A 113 11.58 18.13 -4.48
CA ARG A 113 10.40 17.86 -5.32
C ARG A 113 10.73 17.51 -6.78
N ASP A 114 11.73 18.14 -7.36
CA ASP A 114 12.11 17.95 -8.77
C ASP A 114 13.01 16.71 -8.98
N GLU A 115 13.43 16.04 -7.92
CA GLU A 115 14.39 14.94 -7.95
C GLU A 115 13.72 13.55 -7.92
N TYR A 116 12.41 13.49 -7.73
CA TYR A 116 11.65 12.23 -7.66
C TYR A 116 10.33 12.28 -8.40
N ASP A 117 9.88 11.09 -8.82
CA ASP A 117 8.56 10.85 -9.41
C ASP A 117 7.67 10.04 -8.45
N ALA A 118 8.26 9.29 -7.52
CA ALA A 118 7.57 8.49 -6.51
C ALA A 118 8.36 8.43 -5.19
N VAL A 119 7.66 8.16 -4.08
CA VAL A 119 8.23 8.19 -2.72
C VAL A 119 8.06 6.85 -2.02
N ALA A 120 9.18 6.23 -1.65
CA ALA A 120 9.22 5.11 -0.72
C ALA A 120 9.46 5.64 0.71
N LEU A 121 8.68 5.16 1.66
CA LEU A 121 8.82 5.50 3.08
C LEU A 121 9.19 4.24 3.86
N ALA A 122 10.31 4.27 4.58
CA ALA A 122 10.66 3.25 5.56
C ALA A 122 10.76 3.91 6.93
N THR A 123 9.75 3.72 7.79
CA THR A 123 9.72 4.38 9.10
C THR A 123 9.44 3.42 10.22
N MET A 124 9.82 3.79 11.44
CA MET A 124 9.47 3.01 12.62
C MET A 124 8.00 3.20 12.93
N VAL A 125 7.33 2.10 13.30
CA VAL A 125 5.94 2.13 13.77
C VAL A 125 5.92 1.54 15.16
N ASP A 126 5.53 2.33 16.15
CA ASP A 126 5.36 1.89 17.52
C ASP A 126 4.14 0.95 17.61
N VAL A 127 4.42 -0.34 17.79
CA VAL A 127 3.43 -1.38 18.06
C VAL A 127 3.81 -2.04 19.38
N PRO A 128 2.88 -2.20 20.36
CA PRO A 128 3.21 -2.92 21.58
C PRO A 128 3.75 -4.33 21.30
N LYS A 129 4.83 -4.73 21.99
CA LYS A 129 5.52 -6.03 21.76
C LYS A 129 4.56 -7.20 21.87
N GLU A 130 3.64 -7.15 22.83
CA GLU A 130 2.61 -8.17 23.04
C GLU A 130 1.73 -8.31 21.79
N THR A 131 1.28 -7.20 21.21
CA THR A 131 0.47 -7.17 19.99
C THR A 131 1.23 -7.74 18.79
N GLN A 132 2.51 -7.44 18.65
CA GLN A 132 3.33 -8.01 17.57
C GLN A 132 3.45 -9.53 17.69
N MET A 133 3.76 -10.02 18.90
CA MET A 133 3.90 -11.45 19.15
C MET A 133 2.56 -12.18 18.96
N GLU A 134 1.46 -11.58 19.38
CA GLU A 134 0.12 -12.12 19.18
C GLU A 134 -0.21 -12.20 17.69
N TYR A 135 0.08 -11.16 16.91
CA TYR A 135 -0.09 -11.16 15.45
C TYR A 135 0.58 -12.37 14.81
N PHE A 136 1.87 -12.61 15.07
CA PHE A 136 2.61 -13.76 14.52
C PHE A 136 2.09 -15.13 14.98
N ARG A 137 1.51 -15.21 16.18
CA ARG A 137 0.98 -16.46 16.75
C ARG A 137 -0.49 -16.70 16.44
N SER A 138 -1.20 -15.69 15.94
CA SER A 138 -2.65 -15.75 15.73
C SER A 138 -3.07 -16.58 14.52
N HIS A 139 -2.12 -17.07 13.72
CA HIS A 139 -2.40 -17.74 12.44
C HIS A 139 -3.30 -16.88 11.52
N GLY A 140 -3.04 -15.56 11.52
CA GLY A 140 -3.71 -14.55 10.72
C GLY A 140 -5.18 -14.29 11.08
N GLU A 141 -5.57 -14.59 12.32
CA GLU A 141 -6.83 -14.15 12.93
C GLU A 141 -6.75 -12.68 13.40
N ILE A 142 -5.55 -12.21 13.77
CA ILE A 142 -5.33 -10.82 14.15
C ILE A 142 -5.09 -9.98 12.90
N ILE A 143 -5.78 -8.85 12.84
CA ILE A 143 -5.58 -7.84 11.80
C ILE A 143 -4.16 -7.31 11.90
N ASN A 144 -3.52 -7.08 10.76
CA ASN A 144 -2.24 -6.40 10.72
C ASN A 144 -2.31 -5.01 11.41
N PRO A 145 -1.57 -4.78 12.52
CA PRO A 145 -1.62 -3.53 13.26
C PRO A 145 -0.98 -2.34 12.51
N TRP A 146 -0.03 -2.60 11.61
CA TRP A 146 0.69 -1.57 10.87
C TRP A 146 -0.19 -0.92 9.80
N GLY A 147 -0.94 -1.73 9.03
CA GLY A 147 -1.53 -1.31 7.76
C GLY A 147 -2.42 -0.07 7.82
N GLY A 148 -3.06 0.20 8.97
CA GLY A 148 -3.88 1.40 9.19
C GLY A 148 -3.06 2.69 9.15
N VAL A 149 -2.02 2.78 9.99
CA VAL A 149 -1.19 3.98 10.09
C VAL A 149 -0.29 4.17 8.86
N GLU A 150 0.14 3.08 8.22
CA GLU A 150 0.85 3.13 6.93
C GLU A 150 -0.02 3.73 5.82
N ALA A 151 -1.30 3.31 5.75
CA ALA A 151 -2.26 3.85 4.80
C ALA A 151 -2.48 5.35 5.03
N MET A 152 -2.58 5.78 6.29
CA MET A 152 -2.74 7.19 6.63
C MET A 152 -1.55 8.03 6.12
N LEU A 153 -0.32 7.55 6.35
CA LEU A 153 0.89 8.27 5.92
C LEU A 153 0.99 8.35 4.38
N THR A 154 0.86 7.21 3.70
CA THR A 154 0.98 7.13 2.22
C THR A 154 -0.14 7.88 1.51
N HIS A 155 -1.37 7.79 2.01
CA HIS A 155 -2.48 8.59 1.50
C HIS A 155 -2.19 10.08 1.66
N THR A 156 -1.69 10.51 2.82
CA THR A 156 -1.37 11.93 3.07
C THR A 156 -0.30 12.44 2.11
N VAL A 157 0.79 11.68 1.89
CA VAL A 157 1.83 12.05 0.93
C VAL A 157 1.26 12.14 -0.49
N THR A 158 0.48 11.13 -0.91
CA THR A 158 -0.11 11.10 -2.25
C THR A 158 -1.05 12.29 -2.48
N MET A 159 -1.89 12.62 -1.49
CA MET A 159 -2.83 13.73 -1.57
C MET A 159 -2.14 15.09 -1.62
N LEU A 160 -1.09 15.30 -0.83
CA LEU A 160 -0.41 16.59 -0.74
C LEU A 160 0.53 16.85 -1.91
N PHE A 161 1.18 15.80 -2.44
CA PHE A 161 2.25 15.95 -3.42
C PHE A 161 1.90 15.44 -4.82
N GLY A 162 0.77 14.73 -4.97
CA GLY A 162 0.30 14.20 -6.25
C GLY A 162 1.22 13.13 -6.84
N VAL A 163 2.02 12.46 -6.02
CA VAL A 163 2.97 11.42 -6.44
C VAL A 163 2.60 10.07 -5.83
N PRO A 164 2.92 8.95 -6.49
CA PRO A 164 2.79 7.65 -5.87
C PRO A 164 3.64 7.53 -4.60
N ALA A 165 3.03 7.03 -3.53
CA ALA A 165 3.69 6.75 -2.29
C ALA A 165 3.41 5.32 -1.81
N ALA A 166 4.40 4.72 -1.18
CA ALA A 166 4.26 3.41 -0.55
C ALA A 166 5.14 3.34 0.70
N HIS A 167 4.64 2.61 1.70
CA HIS A 167 5.30 2.48 2.99
C HIS A 167 5.69 1.03 3.29
N SER A 168 6.84 0.89 3.96
CA SER A 168 7.34 -0.33 4.59
C SER A 168 7.72 -0.01 6.04
N PRO A 169 7.43 -0.88 7.02
CA PRO A 169 7.91 -0.66 8.37
C PRO A 169 9.44 -0.91 8.43
N MET A 170 10.11 -0.23 9.35
CA MET A 170 11.47 -0.56 9.79
C MET A 170 11.41 -1.49 11.01
N LEU A 171 12.46 -2.30 11.20
CA LEU A 171 12.66 -3.04 12.45
C LEU A 171 12.73 -2.08 13.64
N GLU A 172 12.08 -2.43 14.76
CA GLU A 172 12.17 -1.68 16.01
C GLU A 172 13.48 -1.93 16.77
N SER A 173 14.08 -3.11 16.57
CA SER A 173 15.33 -3.50 17.23
C SER A 173 15.96 -4.72 16.55
N MET A 174 17.24 -4.94 16.79
CA MET A 174 17.92 -6.15 16.36
C MET A 174 17.46 -7.41 17.13
N GLU A 175 16.84 -7.25 18.31
CA GLU A 175 16.20 -8.36 19.02
C GLU A 175 15.02 -8.92 18.22
N MET A 176 14.22 -8.02 17.63
CA MET A 176 13.08 -8.41 16.79
C MET A 176 13.51 -9.20 15.55
N LEU A 177 14.61 -8.80 14.90
CA LEU A 177 15.16 -9.56 13.77
C LEU A 177 15.60 -10.98 14.17
N ASN A 178 16.07 -11.14 15.41
CA ASN A 178 16.52 -12.43 15.92
C ASN A 178 15.39 -13.25 16.56
N LEU A 179 14.15 -12.75 16.56
CA LEU A 179 13.01 -13.43 17.14
C LEU A 179 12.67 -14.68 16.34
N ARG A 180 12.71 -15.84 17.00
CA ARG A 180 12.33 -17.12 16.38
C ARG A 180 10.82 -17.32 16.49
N VAL A 181 10.09 -16.80 15.50
CA VAL A 181 8.62 -16.96 15.43
C VAL A 181 8.17 -18.34 14.94
N GLY A 182 9.10 -19.15 14.43
CA GLY A 182 8.79 -20.48 13.88
C GLY A 182 8.12 -20.40 12.51
N VAL A 183 7.36 -21.44 12.15
CA VAL A 183 6.54 -21.44 10.93
C VAL A 183 5.26 -20.67 11.21
N VAL A 184 5.04 -19.58 10.48
CA VAL A 184 3.87 -18.70 10.61
C VAL A 184 2.85 -18.96 9.50
N ASP A 185 1.69 -18.30 9.55
CA ASP A 185 0.70 -18.33 8.47
C ASP A 185 1.34 -17.89 7.13
N PRO A 186 1.00 -18.52 5.99
CA PRO A 186 1.51 -18.12 4.68
C PRO A 186 1.37 -16.62 4.36
N ARG A 187 0.30 -15.98 4.84
CA ARG A 187 0.04 -14.53 4.65
C ARG A 187 1.05 -13.63 5.35
N MET A 188 1.82 -14.18 6.28
CA MET A 188 2.78 -13.47 7.14
C MET A 188 4.22 -13.95 6.93
N SER A 189 4.41 -14.91 6.01
CA SER A 189 5.69 -15.59 5.83
C SER A 189 6.73 -14.70 5.17
N ALA A 190 6.30 -13.72 4.37
CA ALA A 190 7.20 -12.77 3.73
C ALA A 190 7.85 -11.85 4.77
N GLU A 191 7.10 -11.44 5.79
CA GLU A 191 7.62 -10.69 6.93
C GLU A 191 8.65 -11.52 7.71
N ALA A 192 8.37 -12.80 7.97
CA ALA A 192 9.26 -13.65 8.75
C ALA A 192 10.65 -13.91 8.11
N VAL A 193 10.78 -13.73 6.80
CA VAL A 193 12.04 -13.97 6.06
C VAL A 193 12.73 -12.69 5.60
N SER A 194 12.18 -11.52 5.95
CA SER A 194 12.67 -10.23 5.48
C SER A 194 13.40 -9.46 6.58
N ALA A 195 14.52 -8.83 6.22
CA ALA A 195 15.28 -7.96 7.14
C ALA A 195 14.93 -6.47 6.98
N ALA A 196 14.56 -6.05 5.76
CA ALA A 196 14.30 -4.65 5.44
C ALA A 196 12.84 -4.34 5.12
N PHE A 197 12.04 -5.35 4.76
CA PHE A 197 10.64 -5.28 4.35
C PHE A 197 10.35 -4.42 3.10
N LEU A 198 11.39 -4.04 2.35
CA LEU A 198 11.35 -2.87 1.49
C LEU A 198 11.29 -3.19 -0.01
N HIS A 199 11.75 -4.36 -0.46
CA HIS A 199 11.88 -4.60 -1.91
C HIS A 199 10.51 -4.67 -2.62
N SER A 200 9.44 -5.09 -1.95
CA SER A 200 8.10 -5.07 -2.55
C SER A 200 7.65 -3.66 -2.93
N VAL A 201 7.90 -2.70 -2.04
CA VAL A 201 7.62 -1.26 -2.23
C VAL A 201 8.52 -0.68 -3.33
N LEU A 202 9.82 -0.95 -3.29
CA LEU A 202 10.76 -0.44 -4.30
C LEU A 202 10.45 -0.98 -5.71
N LYS A 203 10.17 -2.29 -5.83
CA LYS A 203 9.81 -2.94 -7.11
C LYS A 203 8.48 -2.39 -7.64
N GLY A 204 7.49 -2.17 -6.76
CA GLY A 204 6.21 -1.60 -7.14
C GLY A 204 6.30 -0.14 -7.59
N LEU A 205 6.95 0.71 -6.78
CA LEU A 205 7.12 2.13 -7.10
C LEU A 205 7.99 2.37 -8.33
N HIS A 206 8.92 1.47 -8.66
CA HIS A 206 9.72 1.55 -9.89
C HIS A 206 8.86 1.76 -11.14
N ARG A 207 7.64 1.20 -11.18
CA ARG A 207 6.71 1.29 -12.31
C ARG A 207 5.30 1.72 -11.92
N SER A 208 5.14 2.31 -10.75
CA SER A 208 3.85 2.87 -10.33
C SER A 208 3.41 3.96 -11.31
N PRO A 209 2.14 3.98 -11.76
CA PRO A 209 1.70 4.96 -12.75
C PRO A 209 1.73 6.38 -12.18
N GLN A 210 1.93 7.37 -13.06
CA GLN A 210 1.71 8.77 -12.70
C GLN A 210 0.22 9.02 -12.46
N ILE A 211 -0.06 9.79 -11.40
CA ILE A 211 -1.40 10.19 -11.02
C ILE A 211 -1.70 11.51 -11.74
N VAL A 212 -2.67 11.48 -12.66
CA VAL A 212 -3.02 12.65 -13.47
C VAL A 212 -4.37 13.17 -13.02
N SER A 213 -4.43 14.44 -12.61
CA SER A 213 -5.68 15.11 -12.22
C SER A 213 -6.23 16.04 -13.30
N ASP A 214 -5.42 16.38 -14.32
CA ASP A 214 -5.88 17.16 -15.46
C ASP A 214 -6.79 16.33 -16.37
N LYS A 215 -8.08 16.68 -16.34
CA LYS A 215 -9.12 16.01 -17.12
C LYS A 215 -8.92 16.13 -18.63
N MET A 216 -8.19 17.13 -19.12
CA MET A 216 -7.88 17.23 -20.55
C MET A 216 -7.04 16.02 -21.03
N VAL A 217 -6.19 15.50 -20.13
CA VAL A 217 -5.27 14.40 -20.40
C VAL A 217 -5.96 13.03 -20.30
N PHE A 218 -7.18 12.95 -19.78
CA PHE A 218 -7.91 11.68 -19.63
C PHE A 218 -8.24 11.01 -20.97
N THR A 219 -8.29 11.79 -22.05
CA THR A 219 -8.52 11.28 -23.41
C THR A 219 -7.23 10.84 -24.11
N HIS A 220 -6.06 11.06 -23.49
CA HIS A 220 -4.79 10.71 -24.09
C HIS A 220 -4.59 9.18 -24.11
N PRO A 221 -4.09 8.62 -25.22
CA PRO A 221 -3.72 7.22 -25.29
C PRO A 221 -2.75 6.84 -24.17
N GLY A 222 -3.07 5.81 -23.40
CA GLY A 222 -2.22 5.29 -22.32
C GLY A 222 -2.52 5.81 -20.92
N VAL A 223 -3.54 6.66 -20.77
CA VAL A 223 -4.10 7.04 -19.45
C VAL A 223 -5.31 6.16 -19.17
N LEU A 224 -5.28 5.44 -18.06
CA LEU A 224 -6.39 4.62 -17.58
C LEU A 224 -7.29 5.45 -16.68
N THR A 225 -8.59 5.43 -16.95
CA THR A 225 -9.62 6.16 -16.21
C THR A 225 -10.70 5.22 -15.68
N ALA A 226 -11.69 5.74 -14.94
CA ALA A 226 -12.86 4.96 -14.54
C ALA A 226 -13.58 4.28 -15.72
N ALA A 227 -13.59 4.94 -16.90
CA ALA A 227 -14.26 4.41 -18.08
C ALA A 227 -13.59 3.16 -18.65
N ASP A 228 -12.32 2.94 -18.31
CA ASP A 228 -11.53 1.77 -18.74
C ASP A 228 -11.63 0.60 -17.75
N VAL A 229 -12.35 0.76 -16.64
CA VAL A 229 -12.52 -0.29 -15.62
C VAL A 229 -13.72 -1.16 -15.96
N SER A 230 -13.46 -2.40 -16.36
CA SER A 230 -14.51 -3.37 -16.70
C SER A 230 -15.28 -3.88 -15.47
N CYS A 231 -14.60 -4.04 -14.33
CA CYS A 231 -15.19 -4.53 -13.09
C CYS A 231 -14.30 -4.24 -11.88
N VAL A 232 -14.87 -4.33 -10.69
CA VAL A 232 -14.14 -4.32 -9.42
C VAL A 232 -14.35 -5.66 -8.73
N VAL A 233 -13.27 -6.34 -8.35
CA VAL A 233 -13.31 -7.60 -7.59
C VAL A 233 -13.05 -7.31 -6.12
N ILE A 234 -13.94 -7.73 -5.24
CA ILE A 234 -13.86 -7.48 -3.78
C ILE A 234 -14.20 -8.75 -2.98
N PRO A 235 -13.75 -8.84 -1.72
CA PRO A 235 -14.32 -9.79 -0.76
C PRO A 235 -15.82 -9.50 -0.54
N ASP A 236 -16.64 -10.54 -0.37
CA ASP A 236 -18.05 -10.36 -0.06
C ASP A 236 -18.26 -9.60 1.26
N GLY A 237 -19.29 -8.76 1.31
CA GLY A 237 -19.59 -7.86 2.43
C GLY A 237 -18.63 -6.67 2.62
N CYS A 238 -17.55 -6.56 1.83
CA CYS A 238 -16.60 -5.44 1.90
C CYS A 238 -17.18 -4.19 1.21
N VAL A 239 -17.40 -3.11 1.96
CA VAL A 239 -17.89 -1.84 1.43
C VAL A 239 -16.93 -0.72 1.79
N GLY A 240 -16.44 -0.01 0.77
CA GLY A 240 -15.66 1.21 0.90
C GLY A 240 -15.91 2.15 -0.26
N LEU A 241 -15.16 3.27 -0.30
CA LEU A 241 -15.28 4.25 -1.39
C LEU A 241 -15.13 3.62 -2.80
N PRO A 242 -14.22 2.67 -3.05
CA PRO A 242 -14.16 1.96 -4.34
C PRO A 242 -15.47 1.28 -4.73
N THR A 243 -16.10 0.56 -3.79
CA THR A 243 -17.36 -0.15 -4.02
C THR A 243 -18.50 0.82 -4.32
N LEU A 244 -18.60 1.92 -3.55
CA LEU A 244 -19.64 2.93 -3.74
C LEU A 244 -19.44 3.71 -5.04
N ALA A 245 -18.19 4.04 -5.39
CA ALA A 245 -17.88 4.69 -6.66
C ALA A 245 -18.19 3.78 -7.85
N ALA A 246 -17.87 2.48 -7.77
CA ALA A 246 -18.24 1.52 -8.79
C ALA A 246 -19.77 1.42 -8.98
N LEU A 247 -20.53 1.40 -7.88
CA LEU A 247 -21.99 1.41 -7.91
C LEU A 247 -22.52 2.65 -8.63
N GLU A 248 -22.04 3.84 -8.27
CA GLU A 248 -22.49 5.11 -8.87
C GLU A 248 -22.17 5.19 -10.37
N GLN A 249 -20.96 4.78 -10.75
CA GLN A 249 -20.49 4.74 -12.15
C GLN A 249 -21.17 3.63 -12.97
N GLY A 250 -21.84 2.67 -12.33
CA GLY A 250 -22.38 1.48 -12.98
C GLY A 250 -21.29 0.51 -13.46
N ILE A 251 -20.13 0.52 -12.80
CA ILE A 251 -19.06 -0.47 -12.99
C ILE A 251 -19.49 -1.76 -12.27
N PRO A 252 -19.49 -2.93 -12.94
CA PRO A 252 -19.75 -4.22 -12.32
C PRO A 252 -18.87 -4.50 -11.10
N VAL A 253 -19.46 -5.08 -10.06
CA VAL A 253 -18.76 -5.56 -8.86
C VAL A 253 -18.90 -7.07 -8.79
N ILE A 254 -17.77 -7.77 -8.66
CA ILE A 254 -17.70 -9.21 -8.42
C ILE A 254 -17.28 -9.42 -6.96
N ALA A 255 -18.19 -9.91 -6.13
CA ALA A 255 -17.96 -10.16 -4.72
C ALA A 255 -17.63 -11.64 -4.48
N VAL A 256 -16.51 -11.91 -3.79
CA VAL A 256 -15.96 -13.26 -3.60
C VAL A 256 -16.19 -13.75 -2.18
N ARG A 257 -16.94 -14.85 -2.01
CA ARG A 257 -17.32 -15.42 -0.70
C ARG A 257 -16.17 -16.08 0.06
N GLU A 258 -15.23 -16.72 -0.66
CA GLU A 258 -14.08 -17.41 -0.05
C GLU A 258 -13.21 -16.47 0.80
N ASN A 259 -13.09 -15.19 0.42
CA ASN A 259 -12.26 -14.24 1.15
C ASN A 259 -13.01 -13.60 2.34
N ARG A 260 -12.76 -14.12 3.53
CA ARG A 260 -13.40 -13.65 4.76
C ARG A 260 -12.81 -12.34 5.24
N ASN A 261 -13.68 -11.46 5.73
CA ASN A 261 -13.31 -10.17 6.30
C ASN A 261 -14.25 -9.81 7.48
N ARG A 262 -13.98 -8.70 8.16
CA ARG A 262 -14.75 -8.28 9.34
C ARG A 262 -16.03 -7.51 9.02
N MET A 263 -16.19 -7.02 7.80
CA MET A 263 -17.39 -6.32 7.42
C MET A 263 -18.55 -7.32 7.29
N ARG A 264 -19.75 -6.87 7.62
CA ARG A 264 -20.97 -7.70 7.63
C ARG A 264 -22.08 -7.02 6.84
N ASN A 265 -21.71 -6.36 5.76
CA ASN A 265 -22.68 -5.73 4.87
C ASN A 265 -23.32 -6.79 3.97
N ASN A 266 -24.60 -6.63 3.67
CA ASN A 266 -25.24 -7.38 2.60
C ASN A 266 -25.16 -6.56 1.30
N LEU A 267 -24.34 -7.00 0.34
CA LEU A 267 -24.16 -6.27 -0.91
C LEU A 267 -25.44 -6.26 -1.77
N GLU A 268 -26.32 -7.24 -1.62
CA GLU A 268 -27.59 -7.32 -2.36
C GLU A 268 -28.61 -6.26 -1.92
N GLU A 269 -28.42 -5.68 -0.73
CA GLU A 269 -29.25 -4.55 -0.23
C GLU A 269 -28.81 -3.19 -0.80
N LEU A 270 -27.64 -3.13 -1.44
CA LEU A 270 -27.19 -1.91 -2.10
C LEU A 270 -27.88 -1.72 -3.46
N PRO A 271 -28.13 -0.47 -3.90
CA PRO A 271 -28.92 -0.18 -5.10
C PRO A 271 -28.11 -0.36 -6.40
N PHE A 272 -27.54 -1.54 -6.61
CA PHE A 272 -26.89 -1.90 -7.87
C PHE A 272 -27.90 -1.90 -9.02
N ARG A 273 -27.48 -1.40 -10.19
CA ARG A 273 -28.28 -1.56 -11.42
C ARG A 273 -28.39 -3.05 -11.78
N PRO A 274 -29.46 -3.49 -12.46
CA PRO A 274 -29.59 -4.88 -12.89
C PRO A 274 -28.34 -5.37 -13.64
N GLY A 275 -27.80 -6.53 -13.24
CA GLY A 275 -26.60 -7.11 -13.85
C GLY A 275 -25.27 -6.41 -13.51
N LYS A 276 -25.20 -5.66 -12.40
CA LYS A 276 -23.97 -4.99 -11.93
C LYS A 276 -23.37 -5.55 -10.64
N LEU A 277 -24.04 -6.47 -9.96
CA LEU A 277 -23.48 -7.23 -8.86
C LEU A 277 -23.45 -8.71 -9.25
N PHE A 278 -22.29 -9.33 -9.07
CA PHE A 278 -22.05 -10.75 -9.27
C PHE A 278 -21.47 -11.30 -7.97
N ILE A 279 -21.95 -12.47 -7.56
CA ILE A 279 -21.41 -13.17 -6.39
C ILE A 279 -20.70 -14.44 -6.90
N ALA A 280 -19.43 -14.57 -6.56
CA ALA A 280 -18.59 -15.73 -6.84
C ALA A 280 -18.25 -16.45 -5.53
N GLU A 281 -18.16 -17.78 -5.57
CA GLU A 281 -17.74 -18.60 -4.43
C GLU A 281 -16.26 -18.41 -4.12
N ASN A 282 -15.42 -18.31 -5.15
CA ASN A 282 -13.95 -18.22 -5.02
C ASN A 282 -13.34 -17.42 -6.18
N TYR A 283 -12.03 -17.14 -6.09
CA TYR A 283 -11.34 -16.36 -7.12
C TYR A 283 -11.23 -17.07 -8.48
N LEU A 284 -11.31 -18.41 -8.55
CA LEU A 284 -11.31 -19.12 -9.83
C LEU A 284 -12.62 -18.88 -10.59
N GLU A 285 -13.75 -18.89 -9.87
CA GLU A 285 -15.04 -18.51 -10.44
C GLU A 285 -15.06 -17.04 -10.84
N ALA A 286 -14.53 -16.15 -10.00
CA ALA A 286 -14.48 -14.71 -10.29
C ALA A 286 -13.72 -14.38 -11.60
N VAL A 287 -12.72 -15.18 -11.97
CA VAL A 287 -11.98 -15.03 -13.24
C VAL A 287 -12.81 -15.45 -14.46
N GLY A 288 -13.81 -16.32 -14.28
CA GLY A 288 -14.69 -16.80 -15.35
C GLY A 288 -15.93 -15.92 -15.60
N ILE A 289 -16.19 -14.93 -14.75
CA ILE A 289 -17.28 -13.95 -14.84
C ILE A 289 -16.82 -12.76 -15.70
#